data_AF-A0A535W6V3-F1
#
_entry.id   AF-A0A535W6V3-F1
#
_cell.length_a   1.000
_cell.length_b   1.000
_cell.length_c   1.000
_cell.angle_alpha   90.00
_cell.angle_beta   90.00
_cell.angle_gamma   90.00
#
_symmetry.space_group_name_H-M   'P 1'
#
loop_
_entity.id
_entity.type
_entity.pdbx_description
1 polymer ?
#
loop_
_entity_poly.entity_id
_entity_poly.type
_entity_poly.pdbx_seq_one_letter_code
_entity_poly.pdbx_strand_id
1 'polypeptide(L)'
;MTAVDRWLKKDETGPLPAFVTHADVIKLLLAHYLGLEAGRARSLWIDNASVSVVTLETDRSPLVLAIGWNPQPGWLQPFTTASEQAKSEGNAVGEQNA
;
A
#
# COMPACT_ATOMS: atom_id res chain seq x y z
N MET A 1 -6.67 -21.68 11.74
CA MET A 1 -7.22 -20.37 12.17
C MET A 1 -6.13 -19.32 11.96
N THR A 2 -6.36 -18.38 11.04
CA THR A 2 -5.38 -17.38 10.61
C THR A 2 -5.29 -16.22 11.61
N ALA A 3 -4.25 -15.40 11.52
CA ALA A 3 -4.13 -14.18 12.32
C ALA A 3 -5.27 -13.18 12.04
N VAL A 4 -5.79 -13.19 10.80
CA VAL A 4 -6.91 -12.34 10.37
C VAL A 4 -8.21 -12.76 11.05
N ASP A 5 -8.47 -14.06 11.16
CA ASP A 5 -9.65 -14.60 11.87
C ASP A 5 -9.64 -14.24 13.36
N ARG A 6 -8.44 -14.12 13.97
CA ARG A 6 -8.29 -13.68 15.36
C ARG A 6 -8.56 -12.19 15.51
N TRP A 7 -8.18 -11.40 14.51
CA TRP A 7 -8.42 -9.96 14.50
C TRP A 7 -9.91 -9.63 14.36
N LEU A 8 -10.62 -10.31 13.45
CA LEU A 8 -12.06 -10.11 13.25
C LEU A 8 -12.92 -10.38 14.50
N LYS A 9 -12.37 -11.09 15.49
CA LYS A 9 -13.04 -11.40 16.76
C LYS A 9 -12.82 -10.33 17.84
N LYS A 10 -12.06 -9.28 17.57
CA LYS A 10 -11.78 -8.19 18.52
C LYS A 10 -12.60 -6.95 18.16
N ASP A 11 -13.63 -6.66 18.95
CA ASP A 11 -14.52 -5.50 18.75
C ASP A 11 -13.79 -4.14 18.89
N GLU A 12 -12.64 -4.11 19.57
CA GLU A 12 -11.92 -2.88 19.92
C GLU A 12 -11.11 -2.30 18.75
N THR A 13 -10.83 -3.11 17.72
CA THR A 13 -10.04 -2.71 16.55
C THR A 13 -10.99 -2.45 15.40
N GLY A 14 -11.15 -1.17 15.02
CA GLY A 14 -12.13 -0.72 14.01
C GLY A 14 -12.16 -1.52 12.70
N PRO A 15 -13.20 -1.39 11.87
CA PRO A 15 -13.66 -2.41 10.92
C PRO A 15 -12.73 -2.73 9.73
N LEU A 16 -11.64 -1.99 9.56
CA LEU A 16 -10.75 -2.07 8.40
C LEU A 16 -9.30 -2.29 8.85
N PRO A 17 -8.86 -3.55 9.04
CA PRO A 17 -7.48 -3.83 9.38
C PRO A 17 -6.58 -3.60 8.19
N ALA A 18 -5.48 -2.89 8.39
CA ALA A 18 -4.39 -2.84 7.42
C ALA A 18 -3.26 -3.78 7.89
N PHE A 19 -2.90 -4.74 7.04
CA PHE A 19 -1.74 -5.60 7.24
C PHE A 19 -0.61 -5.14 6.30
N VAL A 20 0.48 -4.63 6.88
CA VAL A 20 1.67 -4.22 6.13
C VAL A 20 2.75 -5.27 6.35
N THR A 21 3.13 -5.97 5.29
CA THR A 21 4.14 -7.04 5.35
C THR A 21 4.78 -7.24 3.98
N HIS A 22 5.68 -8.22 3.88
CA HIS A 22 6.38 -8.55 2.65
C HIS A 22 5.45 -9.17 1.61
N ALA A 23 5.79 -8.93 0.34
CA ALA A 23 5.01 -9.40 -0.80
C ALA A 23 4.74 -10.91 -0.76
N ASP A 24 5.70 -11.73 -0.35
CA ASP A 24 5.52 -13.19 -0.34
C ASP A 24 4.45 -13.65 0.66
N VAL A 25 4.36 -12.99 1.82
CA VAL A 25 3.32 -13.26 2.82
C VAL A 25 1.97 -12.80 2.29
N ILE A 26 1.90 -11.62 1.66
CA ILE A 26 0.66 -11.13 1.03
C ILE A 26 0.21 -12.09 -0.08
N LYS A 27 1.12 -12.55 -0.95
CA LYS A 27 0.82 -13.51 -2.02
C LYS A 27 0.26 -14.83 -1.46
N LEU A 28 0.82 -15.33 -0.36
CA LEU A 28 0.32 -16.54 0.27
C LEU A 28 -1.09 -16.35 0.85
N LEU A 29 -1.35 -15.20 1.49
CA LEU A 29 -2.68 -14.86 2.00
C LEU A 29 -3.70 -14.72 0.87
N LEU A 30 -3.34 -14.03 -0.21
CA LEU A 30 -4.20 -13.88 -1.38
C LEU A 30 -4.47 -15.22 -2.07
N ALA A 31 -3.47 -16.08 -2.21
CA ALA A 31 -3.67 -17.43 -2.73
C ALA A 31 -4.68 -18.21 -1.87
N HIS A 32 -4.58 -18.12 -0.54
CA HIS A 32 -5.55 -18.72 0.37
C HIS A 32 -6.97 -18.18 0.15
N TYR A 33 -7.14 -16.86 0.09
CA TYR A 33 -8.46 -16.24 -0.09
C TYR A 33 -9.06 -16.44 -1.48
N LEU A 34 -8.22 -16.69 -2.49
CA LEU A 34 -8.65 -17.07 -3.85
C LEU A 34 -8.94 -18.57 -4.00
N GLY A 35 -8.76 -19.37 -2.94
CA GLY A 35 -8.89 -20.83 -3.00
C GLY A 35 -7.81 -21.51 -3.86
N LEU A 36 -6.67 -20.85 -4.06
CA LEU A 36 -5.54 -21.40 -4.80
C LEU A 36 -4.64 -22.23 -3.88
N GLU A 37 -3.98 -23.24 -4.46
CA GLU A 37 -2.92 -23.96 -3.77
C GLU A 37 -1.76 -23.03 -3.40
N ALA A 38 -1.12 -23.27 -2.26
CA ALA A 38 0.00 -22.45 -1.80
C ALA A 38 1.14 -22.34 -2.83
N GLY A 39 1.41 -23.41 -3.60
CA GLY A 39 2.41 -23.42 -4.67
C GLY A 39 2.12 -22.45 -5.83
N ARG A 40 0.87 -21.95 -5.93
CA ARG A 40 0.43 -20.94 -6.91
C ARG A 40 0.61 -19.52 -6.39
N ALA A 41 0.94 -19.30 -5.12
CA ALA A 41 1.20 -17.96 -4.58
C ALA A 41 2.30 -17.22 -5.36
N ARG A 42 3.33 -17.95 -5.82
CA ARG A 42 4.43 -17.39 -6.61
C ARG A 42 4.01 -16.82 -7.96
N SER A 43 2.85 -17.21 -8.51
CA SER A 43 2.35 -16.65 -9.77
C SER A 43 1.60 -15.33 -9.58
N LEU A 44 1.35 -14.91 -8.35
CA LEU A 44 0.75 -13.60 -8.07
C LEU A 44 1.81 -12.51 -8.17
N TRP A 45 1.49 -11.46 -8.92
CA TRP A 45 2.30 -10.25 -9.01
C TRP A 45 1.76 -9.19 -8.05
N ILE A 46 2.66 -8.57 -7.28
CA ILE A 46 2.33 -7.50 -6.33
C ILE A 46 3.48 -6.50 -6.36
N ASP A 47 3.18 -5.26 -6.71
CA ASP A 47 4.18 -4.18 -6.72
C ASP A 47 4.46 -3.66 -5.32
N ASN A 48 5.64 -3.09 -5.14
CA ASN A 48 5.95 -2.32 -3.93
C ASN A 48 4.95 -1.16 -3.77
N ALA A 49 4.68 -0.79 -2.50
CA ALA A 49 3.72 0.24 -2.13
C ALA A 49 2.27 0.01 -2.64
N SER A 50 1.95 -1.21 -3.07
CA SER A 50 0.60 -1.57 -3.45
C SER A 50 -0.21 -2.08 -2.27
N VAL A 51 -1.53 -2.03 -2.44
CA VAL A 51 -2.56 -2.43 -1.51
C VAL A 51 -3.41 -3.50 -2.18
N SER A 52 -3.70 -4.56 -1.44
CA SER A 52 -4.71 -5.54 -1.82
C SER A 52 -5.86 -5.47 -0.82
N VAL A 53 -7.09 -5.65 -1.30
CA VAL A 53 -8.29 -5.51 -0.47
C VAL A 53 -9.07 -6.82 -0.52
N VAL A 54 -9.41 -7.34 0.66
CA VAL A 54 -10.20 -8.55 0.83
C VAL A 54 -11.33 -8.23 1.80
N THR A 55 -12.56 -8.56 1.41
CA THR A 55 -13.72 -8.48 2.30
C THR A 55 -13.95 -9.84 2.94
N LEU A 56 -14.13 -9.80 4.26
CA LEU A 56 -14.36 -10.98 5.09
C LEU A 56 -15.71 -10.76 5.79
N GLU A 57 -16.76 -11.37 5.25
CA GLU A 57 -18.08 -11.38 5.87
C GLU A 57 -18.26 -12.69 6.65
N THR A 58 -18.88 -12.62 7.83
CA THR A 58 -19.05 -13.80 8.71
C THR A 58 -19.78 -14.96 8.03
N ASP A 59 -20.69 -14.66 7.11
CA ASP A 59 -21.60 -15.62 6.49
C ASP A 59 -21.30 -15.89 5.01
N ARG A 60 -20.20 -15.36 4.47
CA ARG A 60 -19.82 -15.53 3.06
C ARG A 60 -18.37 -15.90 2.91
N SER A 61 -18.05 -16.54 1.79
CA SER A 61 -16.66 -16.77 1.42
C SER A 61 -15.92 -15.44 1.27
N PRO A 62 -14.64 -15.37 1.69
CA PRO A 62 -13.78 -14.23 1.43
C PRO A 62 -13.82 -13.80 -0.03
N LEU A 63 -13.92 -12.49 -0.27
CA LEU A 63 -13.92 -11.94 -1.62
C LEU A 63 -12.73 -10.99 -1.77
N VAL A 64 -11.85 -11.30 -2.73
CA VAL A 64 -10.72 -10.44 -3.07
C VAL A 64 -11.21 -9.34 -4.02
N LEU A 65 -11.27 -8.11 -3.52
CA LEU A 65 -11.72 -6.95 -4.29
C LEU A 65 -10.62 -6.35 -5.15
N ALA A 66 -9.38 -6.39 -4.67
CA ALA A 66 -8.22 -5.83 -5.37
C ALA A 66 -6.94 -6.58 -5.02
N ILE A 67 -6.04 -6.73 -6.00
CA ILE A 67 -4.72 -7.34 -5.84
C ILE A 67 -3.68 -6.36 -6.35
N GLY A 68 -2.67 -6.07 -5.53
CA GLY A 68 -1.53 -5.25 -5.93
C GLY A 68 -1.91 -3.86 -6.46
N TRP A 69 -3.06 -3.32 -6.04
CA TRP A 69 -3.52 -2.01 -6.47
C TRP A 69 -2.64 -0.94 -5.86
N ASN A 70 -2.01 -0.12 -6.68
CA ASN A 70 -1.21 0.98 -6.19
C ASN A 70 -1.58 2.23 -6.98
N PRO A 71 -1.98 3.33 -6.33
CA PRO A 71 -2.27 4.57 -7.05
C PRO A 71 -0.99 5.16 -7.66
N GLN A 72 0.20 4.79 -7.16
CA GLN A 72 1.50 5.29 -7.61
C GLN A 72 2.73 4.42 -7.16
N PRO A 73 3.10 3.30 -7.82
CA PRO A 73 4.39 2.59 -7.59
C PRO A 73 5.58 3.27 -8.26
N GLY A 74 6.82 2.76 -8.12
CA GLY A 74 8.17 3.37 -8.33
C GLY A 74 8.51 4.27 -9.54
N TRP A 75 7.54 4.55 -10.38
CA TRP A 75 7.35 5.79 -11.11
C TRP A 75 6.84 6.95 -10.22
N LEU A 76 6.64 6.72 -8.91
CA LEU A 76 6.07 7.67 -7.95
C LEU A 76 7.13 8.57 -7.32
N GLN A 77 7.10 9.85 -7.67
CA GLN A 77 7.69 10.97 -6.92
C GLN A 77 6.59 11.68 -6.09
N PRO A 78 6.86 12.03 -4.82
CA PRO A 78 5.92 12.79 -4.00
C PRO A 78 5.66 14.21 -4.56
N PHE A 79 4.49 14.79 -4.31
CA PHE A 79 4.24 16.22 -4.58
C PHE A 79 5.19 17.08 -3.72
N THR A 80 6.03 17.91 -4.35
CA THR A 80 6.72 18.99 -3.65
C THR A 80 5.72 20.12 -3.43
N THR A 81 5.36 20.41 -2.18
CA THR A 81 4.61 21.63 -1.86
C THR A 81 5.52 22.82 -2.14
N ALA A 82 5.16 23.67 -3.11
CA ALA A 82 5.85 24.91 -3.39
C ALA A 82 5.74 25.85 -2.18
N SER A 83 6.65 25.71 -1.21
CA SER A 83 6.78 26.65 -0.09
C SER A 83 8.23 26.92 0.33
N GLU A 84 9.22 26.53 -0.46
CA GLU A 84 10.64 26.79 -0.13
C GLU A 84 11.51 27.22 -1.34
N GLN A 85 10.90 27.62 -2.45
CA GLN A 85 11.60 28.31 -3.55
C GLN A 85 11.01 29.70 -3.76
N ALA A 86 11.00 30.51 -2.70
CA ALA A 86 10.75 31.95 -2.80
C ALA A 86 11.49 32.71 -1.70
N LYS A 87 12.73 32.33 -1.38
CA LYS A 87 13.63 33.18 -0.59
C LYS A 87 15.12 32.86 -0.75
N SER A 88 15.61 32.74 -1.98
CA SER A 88 17.06 32.83 -2.20
C SER A 88 17.44 33.25 -3.61
N GLU A 89 16.62 34.05 -4.30
CA GLU A 89 17.07 34.77 -5.51
C GLU A 89 16.41 36.15 -5.52
N GLY A 90 17.11 37.16 -5.00
CA GLY A 90 16.66 38.55 -5.04
C GLY A 90 17.43 39.49 -4.10
N ASN A 91 18.26 40.35 -4.70
CA ASN A 91 19.08 41.45 -4.15
C ASN A 91 20.43 41.04 -3.52
N ALA A 92 21.59 41.47 -4.04
CA ALA A 92 21.88 42.83 -4.48
C ALA A 92 22.57 42.93 -5.85
N VAL A 93 21.99 43.80 -6.68
CA VAL A 93 22.64 44.51 -7.78
C VAL A 93 23.78 45.37 -7.22
N GLY A 94 24.90 45.41 -7.92
CA GLY A 94 26.03 46.30 -7.63
C GLY A 94 27.14 46.11 -8.65
N GLU A 95 26.92 46.53 -9.88
CA GLU A 95 27.98 46.86 -10.83
C GLU A 95 28.98 47.82 -10.18
N GLN A 96 30.28 47.52 -10.32
CA GLN A 96 31.35 48.53 -10.34
C GLN A 96 32.57 47.95 -11.06
N ASN A 97 32.68 48.28 -12.34
CA ASN A 97 33.95 48.33 -13.07
C ASN A 97 34.48 49.76 -12.94
N ALA A 98 35.64 49.93 -12.30
CA ALA A 98 36.67 50.94 -12.59
C ALA A 98 37.89 50.67 -11.71
#